data_AF-X0TIV9-F1
#
_entry.id   AF-X0TIV9-F1
#
_cell.length_a   1.000
_cell.length_b   1.000
_cell.length_c   1.000
_cell.angle_alpha   90.00
_cell.angle_beta   90.00
_cell.angle_gamma   90.00
#
_symmetry.space_group_name_H-M   'P 1'
#
loop_
_entity.id
_entity.type
_entity.pdbx_description
1 polymer ?
#
loop_
_entity_poly.entity_id
_entity_poly.type
_entity_poly.pdbx_seq_one_letter_code
_entity_poly.pdbx_strand_id
1 'polypeptide(L)'
;IHSLIDGVVIGIGFEADFKIGLASTVAVLLHKLPVGISVTAIFLHSGIERRKTVVRAWIVALATPVGALISFFIVQSVSEALLGLLLAFSAGALIYVGASDLLPETHKNFKRSNILLVLIGVSLVYFVSIFLGGY
;
A
#
# COMPACT_ATOMS: atom_id res chain seq x y z
N ILE A 1 5.08 -6.65 6.15
CA ILE A 1 5.47 -5.44 6.92
C ILE A 1 4.68 -4.23 6.46
N HIS A 2 4.76 -3.81 5.19
CA HIS A 2 3.95 -2.71 4.63
C HIS A 2 2.47 -2.78 5.05
N SER A 3 1.81 -3.94 4.85
CA SER A 3 0.40 -4.07 5.25
C SER A 3 0.12 -3.92 6.74
N LEU A 4 1.06 -4.31 7.59
CA LEU A 4 0.93 -4.11 9.04
C LEU A 4 0.99 -2.62 9.37
N ILE A 5 1.93 -1.89 8.75
CA ILE A 5 2.12 -0.45 8.97
C ILE A 5 0.93 0.35 8.44
N ASP A 6 0.36 -0.03 7.30
CA ASP A 6 -0.91 0.56 6.83
C ASP A 6 -2.03 0.43 7.89
N GLY A 7 -2.08 -0.70 8.58
CA GLY A 7 -3.00 -0.90 9.71
C GLY A 7 -2.71 0.06 10.85
N VAL A 8 -1.44 0.15 11.25
CA VAL A 8 -1.00 1.05 12.33
C VAL A 8 -1.34 2.51 11.99
N VAL A 9 -1.14 2.93 10.74
CA VAL A 9 -1.52 4.27 10.24
C VAL A 9 -3.01 4.54 10.43
N ILE A 10 -3.88 3.55 10.16
CA ILE A 10 -5.33 3.69 10.37
C ILE A 10 -5.64 3.94 11.84
N GLY A 11 -5.10 3.13 12.76
CA GLY A 11 -5.40 3.29 14.18
C GLY A 11 -4.84 4.60 14.76
N ILE A 12 -3.63 4.99 14.36
CA ILE A 12 -3.06 6.29 14.73
C ILE A 12 -3.90 7.45 14.17
N GLY A 13 -4.39 7.33 12.94
CA GLY A 13 -5.25 8.35 12.35
C GLY A 13 -6.52 8.57 13.17
N PHE A 14 -7.17 7.49 13.63
CA PHE A 14 -8.36 7.59 14.48
C PHE A 14 -8.08 8.13 15.88
N GLU A 15 -6.89 7.88 16.42
CA GLU A 15 -6.45 8.47 17.69
C GLU A 15 -6.19 9.97 17.56
N ALA A 16 -5.69 10.42 16.41
CA ALA A 16 -5.44 11.84 16.15
C ALA A 16 -6.74 12.65 15.93
N ASP A 17 -7.61 12.21 15.01
CA ASP A 17 -8.94 12.80 14.77
C ASP A 17 -9.81 11.85 13.93
N PHE A 18 -11.13 11.86 14.14
CA PHE A 18 -12.05 10.98 13.41
C PHE A 18 -11.98 11.18 11.89
N LYS A 19 -11.84 12.43 11.39
CA LYS A 19 -11.73 12.69 9.95
C LYS A 19 -10.41 12.17 9.39
N ILE A 20 -9.31 12.30 10.15
CA ILE A 20 -8.00 11.77 9.75
C ILE A 20 -8.06 10.24 9.68
N GLY A 21 -8.59 9.57 10.71
CA GLY A 21 -8.76 8.12 10.73
C GLY A 21 -9.62 7.60 9.57
N LEU A 22 -10.72 8.27 9.26
CA LEU A 22 -11.57 7.93 8.11
C LEU A 22 -10.83 8.13 6.78
N ALA A 23 -10.14 9.26 6.61
CA ALA A 23 -9.35 9.55 5.42
C ALA A 23 -8.23 8.52 5.22
N SER A 24 -7.48 8.18 6.27
CA SER A 24 -6.45 7.14 6.25
C SER A 24 -7.01 5.77 5.88
N THR A 25 -8.19 5.41 6.41
CA THR A 25 -8.86 4.14 6.10
C THR A 25 -9.23 4.05 4.63
N VAL A 26 -9.88 5.10 4.09
CA VAL A 26 -10.26 5.14 2.67
C VAL A 26 -9.03 5.12 1.78
N ALA A 27 -7.99 5.90 2.10
CA ALA A 27 -6.74 5.93 1.36
C ALA A 27 -6.08 4.54 1.30
N VAL A 28 -5.93 3.88 2.46
CA VAL A 28 -5.38 2.52 2.54
C VAL A 28 -6.22 1.55 1.74
N LEU A 29 -7.54 1.55 1.89
CA LEU A 29 -8.43 0.64 1.16
C LEU A 29 -8.27 0.77 -0.36
N LEU A 30 -8.16 2.00 -0.87
CA LEU A 30 -8.02 2.25 -2.31
C LEU A 30 -6.71 1.68 -2.86
N HIS A 31 -5.58 1.83 -2.16
CA HIS A 31 -4.31 1.29 -2.63
C HIS A 31 -4.12 -0.21 -2.31
N LYS A 32 -4.93 -0.79 -1.42
CA LYS A 32 -4.88 -2.25 -1.14
C LYS A 32 -5.31 -3.11 -2.32
N LEU A 33 -6.23 -2.64 -3.15
CA LEU A 33 -6.65 -3.38 -4.35
C LEU A 33 -5.46 -3.58 -5.32
N PRO A 34 -4.74 -2.52 -5.76
CA PRO A 34 -3.49 -2.67 -6.52
C PRO A 34 -2.47 -3.56 -5.82
N VAL A 35 -2.23 -3.37 -4.51
CA VAL A 35 -1.24 -4.15 -3.76
C VAL A 35 -1.60 -5.64 -3.75
N GLY A 36 -2.87 -5.99 -3.59
CA GLY A 36 -3.34 -7.38 -3.61
C GLY A 36 -3.10 -8.05 -4.96
N ILE A 37 -3.36 -7.33 -6.06
CA ILE A 37 -3.07 -7.80 -7.42
C ILE A 37 -1.56 -8.01 -7.60
N SER A 38 -0.74 -7.04 -7.21
CA SER A 38 0.72 -7.10 -7.32
C SER A 38 1.32 -8.27 -6.52
N VAL A 39 0.95 -8.42 -5.25
CA VAL A 39 1.43 -9.52 -4.39
C VAL A 39 1.02 -10.88 -4.95
N THR A 40 -0.22 -11.00 -5.44
CA THR A 40 -0.71 -12.23 -6.08
C THR A 40 0.09 -12.54 -7.35
N ALA A 41 0.35 -11.54 -8.19
CA ALA A 41 1.14 -11.70 -9.41
C ALA A 41 2.58 -12.12 -9.11
N ILE A 42 3.23 -11.51 -8.13
CA ILE A 42 4.58 -11.86 -7.66
C ILE A 42 4.62 -13.31 -7.17
N PHE A 43 3.64 -13.74 -6.38
CA PHE A 43 3.59 -15.12 -5.89
C PHE A 43 3.38 -16.14 -7.01
N LEU A 44 2.52 -15.84 -7.99
CA LEU A 44 2.36 -16.71 -9.16
C LEU A 44 3.64 -16.78 -10.00
N HIS A 45 4.33 -15.66 -10.22
CA HIS A 45 5.58 -15.63 -11.01
C HIS A 45 6.77 -16.28 -10.30
N SER A 46 6.79 -16.30 -8.97
CA SER A 46 7.79 -17.02 -8.18
C SER A 46 7.56 -18.53 -8.11
N GLY A 47 6.58 -19.06 -8.86
CA GLY A 47 6.33 -20.50 -9.00
C GLY A 47 5.48 -21.09 -7.87
N ILE A 48 4.83 -20.26 -7.05
CA ILE A 48 3.96 -20.74 -5.98
C ILE A 48 2.62 -21.21 -6.59
N GLU A 49 2.15 -22.39 -6.17
CA GLU A 49 0.85 -22.92 -6.62
C GLU A 49 -0.31 -21.96 -6.29
N ARG A 50 -1.30 -21.87 -7.18
CA ARG A 50 -2.43 -20.92 -7.06
C ARG A 50 -3.10 -20.92 -5.69
N ARG A 51 -3.34 -22.10 -5.11
CA ARG A 51 -3.97 -22.23 -3.79
C ARG A 51 -3.11 -21.61 -2.68
N LYS A 52 -1.80 -21.88 -2.65
CA LYS A 52 -0.88 -21.28 -1.69
C LYS A 52 -0.75 -19.78 -1.91
N THR A 53 -0.77 -19.33 -3.17
CA THR A 53 -0.74 -17.90 -3.49
C THR A 53 -1.94 -17.17 -2.88
N VAL A 54 -3.15 -17.69 -3.04
CA VAL A 54 -4.36 -17.11 -2.44
C VAL A 54 -4.23 -17.05 -0.91
N VAL A 55 -3.83 -18.15 -0.27
CA VAL A 55 -3.66 -18.18 1.20
C VAL A 55 -2.61 -17.15 1.66
N ARG A 56 -1.46 -17.06 0.98
CA ARG A 56 -0.41 -16.09 1.32
C ARG A 56 -0.86 -14.65 1.10
N ALA A 57 -1.60 -14.38 0.02
CA ALA A 57 -2.19 -13.05 -0.23
C ALA A 57 -3.18 -12.67 0.87
N TRP A 58 -4.01 -13.61 1.35
CA TRP A 58 -4.90 -13.41 2.49
C TRP A 58 -4.13 -13.10 3.79
N ILE A 59 -3.04 -13.82 4.08
CA ILE A 59 -2.18 -13.53 5.24
C ILE A 59 -1.63 -12.11 5.16
N VAL A 60 -1.16 -11.68 3.98
CA VAL A 60 -0.67 -10.30 3.75
C VAL A 60 -1.79 -9.27 3.90
N ALA A 61 -3.01 -9.57 3.46
CA ALA A 61 -4.17 -8.69 3.61
C ALA A 61 -4.56 -8.51 5.08
N LEU A 62 -4.62 -9.61 5.84
CA LEU A 62 -4.96 -9.65 7.26
C LEU A 62 -3.98 -8.89 8.16
N ALA A 63 -2.74 -8.68 7.71
CA ALA A 63 -1.80 -7.84 8.43
C ALA A 63 -2.33 -6.41 8.65
N THR A 64 -3.18 -5.89 7.77
CA THR A 64 -3.78 -4.55 7.88
C THR A 64 -4.75 -4.42 9.06
N PRO A 65 -5.82 -5.22 9.17
CA PRO A 65 -6.69 -5.16 10.34
C PRO A 65 -5.95 -5.54 11.63
N VAL A 66 -4.97 -6.44 11.58
CA VAL A 66 -4.11 -6.75 12.75
C VAL A 66 -3.31 -5.53 13.19
N GLY A 67 -2.68 -4.81 12.25
CA GLY A 67 -1.93 -3.59 12.55
C GLY A 67 -2.80 -2.50 13.16
N ALA A 68 -4.02 -2.32 12.63
CA ALA A 68 -4.98 -1.36 13.16
C ALA A 68 -5.41 -1.69 14.58
N LEU A 69 -5.71 -2.98 14.85
CA LEU A 69 -6.06 -3.45 16.18
C LEU A 69 -4.92 -3.27 17.18
N ILE A 70 -3.69 -3.63 16.78
CA ILE A 70 -2.50 -3.45 17.60
C ILE A 70 -2.31 -1.97 17.94
N SER A 71 -2.39 -1.07 16.96
CA SER A 71 -2.26 0.36 17.22
C SER A 71 -3.34 0.89 18.16
N PHE A 72 -4.58 0.45 17.99
CA PHE A 72 -5.69 0.89 18.84
C PHE A 72 -5.46 0.61 20.33
N PHE A 73 -4.80 -0.49 20.69
CA PHE A 73 -4.55 -0.84 22.09
C PHE A 73 -3.23 -0.32 22.66
N ILE A 74 -2.20 -0.18 21.82
CA ILE A 74 -0.83 0.12 22.28
C ILE A 74 -0.58 1.63 22.26
N VAL A 75 -1.27 2.34 21.39
CA VAL A 75 -0.88 3.69 21.00
C VAL A 75 -1.87 4.69 21.59
N GLN A 76 -1.55 5.19 22.79
CA GLN A 76 -2.42 6.11 23.56
C GLN A 76 -2.04 7.60 23.42
N SER A 77 -0.98 7.91 22.66
CA SER A 77 -0.54 9.28 22.38
C SER A 77 0.49 9.28 21.26
N VAL A 78 0.14 9.89 20.13
CA VAL A 78 0.98 9.89 18.93
C VAL A 78 1.22 11.30 18.47
N SER A 79 2.49 11.63 18.24
CA SER A 79 2.83 12.84 17.53
C SER A 79 2.54 12.67 16.04
N GLU A 80 2.05 13.73 15.39
CA GLU A 80 1.91 13.79 13.93
C GLU A 80 3.21 13.40 13.20
N ALA A 81 4.36 13.64 13.83
CA ALA A 81 5.67 13.21 13.33
C ALA A 81 5.79 11.69 13.16
N LEU A 82 5.27 10.89 14.11
CA LEU A 82 5.29 9.43 13.98
C LEU A 82 4.34 8.95 12.87
N LEU A 83 3.16 9.57 12.74
CA LEU A 83 2.24 9.27 11.64
C LEU A 83 2.92 9.55 10.29
N GLY A 84 3.57 10.71 10.15
CA GLY A 84 4.33 11.07 8.95
C GLY A 84 5.46 10.09 8.63
N LEU A 85 6.21 9.64 9.65
CA LEU A 85 7.27 8.63 9.47
C LEU A 85 6.72 7.27 9.01
N LEU A 86 5.60 6.82 9.57
CA LEU A 86 4.98 5.55 9.19
C LEU A 86 4.39 5.60 7.77
N LEU A 87 3.79 6.73 7.39
CA LEU A 87 3.34 6.98 6.03
C LEU A 87 4.51 6.99 5.04
N ALA A 88 5.61 7.68 5.38
CA ALA A 88 6.82 7.72 4.56
C ALA A 88 7.43 6.32 4.39
N PHE A 89 7.48 5.52 5.47
CA PHE A 89 7.92 4.12 5.38
C PHE A 89 7.00 3.31 4.45
N SER A 90 5.68 3.44 4.59
CA SER A 90 4.73 2.71 3.77
C SER A 90 4.88 3.05 2.29
N ALA A 91 4.99 4.35 1.96
CA ALA A 91 5.26 4.83 0.61
C ALA A 91 6.59 4.29 0.05
N GLY A 92 7.66 4.34 0.86
CA GLY A 92 8.97 3.80 0.48
C GLY A 92 8.94 2.30 0.19
N ALA A 93 8.20 1.52 0.99
CA ALA A 93 8.04 0.09 0.76
C ALA A 93 7.32 -0.22 -0.57
N LEU A 94 6.31 0.58 -0.95
CA LEU A 94 5.64 0.44 -2.25
C LEU A 94 6.55 0.79 -3.41
N ILE A 95 7.34 1.86 -3.28
CA ILE A 95 8.33 2.25 -4.29
C ILE A 95 9.38 1.14 -4.46
N TYR A 96 9.87 0.58 -3.35
CA TYR A 96 10.83 -0.52 -3.38
C TYR A 96 10.27 -1.72 -4.16
N VAL A 97 9.10 -2.24 -3.78
CA VAL A 97 8.46 -3.39 -4.47
C VAL A 97 8.18 -3.07 -5.94
N GLY A 98 7.73 -1.85 -6.23
CA GLY A 98 7.52 -1.39 -7.60
C GLY A 98 8.80 -1.43 -8.44
N ALA A 99 9.93 -1.01 -7.86
CA ALA A 99 11.22 -0.96 -8.54
C ALA A 99 11.96 -2.31 -8.57
N SER A 100 11.85 -3.13 -7.52
CA SER A 100 12.59 -4.40 -7.39
C SER A 100 11.88 -5.59 -8.03
N ASP A 101 10.55 -5.58 -8.05
CA ASP A 101 9.77 -6.74 -8.48
C ASP A 101 8.95 -6.42 -9.75
N LEU A 102 8.18 -5.33 -9.74
CA LEU A 102 7.25 -5.03 -10.85
C LEU A 102 7.96 -4.46 -12.09
N LEU A 103 8.91 -3.54 -11.91
CA LEU A 103 9.62 -2.93 -13.02
C LEU A 103 10.48 -3.94 -13.80
N PRO A 104 11.27 -4.82 -13.16
CA PRO A 104 12.03 -5.85 -13.87
C PRO A 104 11.11 -6.84 -14.60
N GLU A 105 9.96 -7.19 -14.02
CA GLU A 105 9.02 -8.11 -14.65
C GLU A 105 8.37 -7.49 -15.90
N THR A 106 8.04 -6.20 -15.83
CA THR A 106 7.56 -5.42 -16.98
C THR A 106 8.61 -5.31 -18.08
N HIS A 107 9.90 -5.29 -17.70
CA HIS A 107 11.03 -5.25 -18.63
C HIS A 107 11.33 -6.61 -19.27
N LYS A 108 11.19 -7.73 -18.55
CA LYS A 108 11.36 -9.08 -19.16
C LYS A 108 10.36 -9.32 -20.29
N ASN A 109 9.13 -8.84 -20.13
CA ASN A 109 8.07 -8.93 -21.14
C ASN A 109 7.87 -7.58 -21.86
N PHE A 110 8.99 -6.94 -22.26
CA PHE A 110 8.97 -5.58 -22.77
C PHE A 110 8.09 -5.42 -24.02
N LYS A 111 7.08 -4.57 -23.90
CA LYS A 111 6.31 -4.03 -25.02
C LYS A 111 6.35 -2.50 -24.92
N ARG A 112 6.42 -1.81 -26.06
CA ARG A 112 6.35 -0.32 -26.07
C ARG A 112 5.10 0.21 -25.38
N SER A 113 3.99 -0.55 -25.41
CA SER A 113 2.76 -0.24 -24.67
C SER A 113 2.95 -0.20 -23.16
N ASN A 114 3.89 -0.97 -22.59
CA ASN A 114 4.11 -1.01 -21.14
C ASN A 114 4.65 0.33 -20.63
N ILE A 115 5.53 0.99 -21.41
CA ILE A 115 6.03 2.33 -21.07
C ILE A 115 4.86 3.32 -21.01
N LEU A 116 3.96 3.26 -22.01
CA LEU A 116 2.77 4.13 -22.03
C LEU A 116 1.88 3.89 -20.82
N LEU A 117 1.65 2.62 -20.43
CA LEU A 117 0.85 2.28 -19.25
C LEU A 117 1.48 2.78 -17.94
N VAL A 118 2.80 2.67 -17.79
CA VAL A 118 3.51 3.22 -16.62
C VAL A 118 3.40 4.75 -16.59
N LEU A 119 3.62 5.41 -17.72
CA LEU A 119 3.48 6.88 -17.82
C LEU A 119 2.05 7.33 -17.51
N ILE A 120 1.03 6.65 -18.06
CA ILE A 120 -0.38 6.92 -17.73
C ILE A 120 -0.63 6.74 -16.24
N GLY A 121 -0.11 5.68 -15.63
CA GLY A 121 -0.24 5.45 -14.19
C GLY A 121 0.37 6.58 -13.35
N VAL A 122 1.61 6.99 -13.67
CA VAL A 122 2.30 8.10 -12.99
C VAL A 122 1.54 9.42 -13.20
N SER A 123 1.12 9.73 -14.43
CA SER A 123 0.35 10.93 -14.74
C SER A 123 -1.01 10.96 -14.04
N LEU A 124 -1.68 9.81 -13.92
CA LEU A 124 -2.94 9.69 -13.18
C LEU A 124 -2.74 9.98 -11.70
N VAL A 125 -1.73 9.36 -11.06
CA VAL A 125 -1.42 9.63 -9.65
C VAL A 125 -1.07 11.10 -9.43
N TYR A 126 -0.27 11.69 -10.33
CA TYR A 126 0.06 13.11 -10.28
C TYR A 126 -1.18 14.01 -10.40
N PHE A 127 -2.07 13.74 -11.36
CA PHE A 127 -3.31 14.50 -11.55
C PHE A 127 -4.24 14.39 -10.34
N VAL A 128 -4.42 13.18 -9.80
CA VAL A 128 -5.20 12.94 -8.59
C VAL A 128 -4.59 13.70 -7.40
N SER A 129 -3.26 13.75 -7.29
CA SER A 129 -2.59 14.49 -6.21
C SER A 129 -2.82 15.99 -6.28
N ILE A 130 -2.85 16.60 -7.49
CA ILE A 130 -3.20 18.02 -7.65
C ILE A 130 -4.66 18.28 -7.28
N PHE A 131 -5.57 17.40 -7.71
CA PHE A 131 -7.00 17.59 -7.49
C PHE A 131 -7.41 17.41 -6.02
N LEU A 132 -6.76 16.48 -5.31
CA LEU A 132 -7.01 16.22 -3.89
C LEU A 132 -6.17 17.08 -2.94
N GLY A 133 -4.97 17.49 -3.37
CA GLY A 133 -4.00 18.27 -2.60
C GLY A 133 -4.19 19.79 -2.69
N GLY A 134 -5.39 20.26 -2.98
CA GLY A 134 -5.74 21.69 -3.05
C GLY A 134 -5.78 22.41 -1.70
N TYR A 135 -4.76 22.23 -0.86
CA TYR A 135 -4.41 23.04 0.32
C TYR A 135 -2.90 23.19 0.44
#